data_AF-A0AAJ6QFP4-F1
#
_entry.id   AF-A0AAJ6QFP4-F1
#
_cell.length_a   1.000
_cell.length_b   1.000
_cell.length_c   1.000
_cell.angle_alpha   90.00
_cell.angle_beta   90.00
_cell.angle_gamma   90.00
#
_symmetry.space_group_name_H-M   'P 1'
#
loop_
_entity.id
_entity.type
_entity.pdbx_description
1 polymer ?
#
loop_
_entity_poly.entity_id
_entity_poly.type
_entity_poly.pdbx_seq_one_letter_code
_entity_poly.pdbx_strand_id
1 'polypeptide(L)'
;MVQDFKAGISSIPGTTMQKWNSTGEDNPQPLHFPAHTCQSETSTMSSIPPPTPPPAPGPPPVQAHTPPEPQPPTVPTTGPKGSHLLELHIFNGHPFKDHWAYWISSPDDPRVGVKIHATGDVRNGFVFEIKRSHDLRTSPDIPIKRIPLQWVDGRYLDQGKMFNGGLEKIENLPVCAFEEVLSKVKVPGKSLNSVNSDGELVGARVGRKVVQRDCQTWIVESMGQLVREGIVGRGVEEFVCKIRQ
;
A
#
# COMPACT_ATOMS: atom_id res chain seq x y z
N MET A 1 10.96 53.74 8.57
CA MET A 1 10.67 52.70 9.57
C MET A 1 10.68 51.37 8.85
N VAL A 2 11.80 50.65 8.98
CA VAL A 2 11.99 49.31 8.43
C VAL A 2 11.65 48.36 9.58
N GLN A 3 10.65 47.49 9.42
CA GLN A 3 10.33 46.46 10.41
C GLN A 3 10.89 45.13 9.90
N ASP A 4 12.00 44.74 10.50
CA ASP A 4 12.59 43.41 10.42
C ASP A 4 11.63 42.38 11.05
N PHE A 5 11.11 41.46 10.23
CA PHE A 5 10.44 40.25 10.74
C PHE A 5 11.44 39.08 10.77
N LYS A 6 11.87 38.76 11.97
CA LYS A 6 12.75 37.63 12.30
C LYS A 6 11.93 36.33 12.22
N ALA A 7 12.12 35.54 11.16
CA ALA A 7 11.51 34.23 11.01
C ALA A 7 12.18 33.21 11.94
N GLY A 8 11.44 32.71 12.93
CA GLY A 8 11.84 31.58 13.77
C GLY A 8 11.71 30.28 13.00
N ILE A 9 12.85 29.68 12.64
CA ILE A 9 12.94 28.31 12.14
C ILE A 9 12.68 27.32 13.28
N SER A 10 11.49 26.72 13.32
CA SER A 10 11.25 25.52 14.13
C SER A 10 11.48 24.29 13.25
N SER A 11 12.71 23.78 13.30
CA SER A 11 13.09 22.50 12.70
C SER A 11 12.42 21.37 13.47
N ILE A 12 11.50 20.65 12.83
CA ILE A 12 11.03 19.35 13.32
C ILE A 12 11.95 18.28 12.70
N PRO A 13 12.59 17.42 13.51
CA PRO A 13 13.56 16.46 13.00
C PRO A 13 12.90 15.37 12.15
N GLY A 14 13.53 15.08 11.01
CA GLY A 14 13.18 13.98 10.12
C GLY A 14 13.20 12.64 10.85
N THR A 15 12.14 11.87 10.67
CA THR A 15 12.09 10.49 11.18
C THR A 15 12.84 9.59 10.20
N THR A 16 14.09 9.30 10.53
CA THR A 16 14.90 8.23 9.96
C THR A 16 14.14 6.90 10.04
N MET A 17 13.93 6.24 8.90
CA MET A 17 13.51 4.83 8.88
C MET A 17 14.63 3.99 9.50
N GLN A 18 14.36 3.42 10.68
CA GLN A 18 15.29 2.52 11.35
C GLN A 18 15.29 1.15 10.66
N LYS A 19 16.41 0.85 10.00
CA LYS A 19 16.79 -0.45 9.45
C LYS A 19 16.97 -1.45 10.59
N TRP A 20 16.09 -2.44 10.67
CA TRP A 20 16.30 -3.62 11.54
C TRP A 20 17.06 -4.69 10.75
N ASN A 21 18.32 -4.94 11.13
CA ASN A 21 19.09 -6.09 10.69
C ASN A 21 18.74 -7.27 11.60
N SER A 22 18.13 -8.32 11.05
CA SER A 22 18.02 -9.62 11.72
C SER A 22 19.11 -10.54 11.21
N THR A 23 20.25 -10.58 11.90
CA THR A 23 21.14 -11.74 11.90
C THR A 23 20.72 -12.63 13.07
N GLY A 24 20.21 -13.81 12.76
CA GLY A 24 19.90 -14.87 13.71
C GLY A 24 20.31 -16.20 13.12
N GLU A 25 21.63 -16.45 13.11
CA GLU A 25 22.17 -17.80 13.13
C GLU A 25 22.09 -18.29 14.58
N ASP A 26 21.35 -19.37 14.83
CA ASP A 26 21.86 -20.42 15.71
C ASP A 26 21.12 -21.73 15.43
N ASN A 27 21.90 -22.74 15.05
CA ASN A 27 21.49 -24.08 14.68
C ASN A 27 22.22 -25.03 15.63
N PRO A 28 21.53 -25.76 16.52
CA PRO A 28 22.15 -26.86 17.21
C PRO A 28 21.77 -28.19 16.53
N GLN A 29 22.79 -28.84 15.96
CA GLN A 29 22.77 -30.26 15.61
C GLN A 29 22.60 -31.15 16.86
N PRO A 30 21.99 -32.33 16.74
CA PRO A 30 22.20 -33.40 17.71
C PRO A 30 23.30 -34.38 17.25
N LEU A 31 24.31 -34.54 18.11
CA LEU A 31 25.36 -35.56 18.01
C LEU A 31 24.89 -36.90 18.62
N HIS A 32 25.11 -37.95 17.83
CA HIS A 32 25.55 -39.31 18.16
C HIS A 32 25.03 -40.08 19.40
N PHE A 33 24.52 -41.28 19.11
CA PHE A 33 24.28 -42.41 20.03
C PHE A 33 25.59 -43.01 20.58
N PRO A 34 25.49 -43.81 21.66
CA PRO A 34 25.97 -45.18 21.53
C PRO A 34 25.00 -46.24 22.05
N ALA A 35 25.13 -47.43 21.45
CA ALA A 35 24.37 -48.65 21.70
C ALA A 35 24.92 -49.43 22.90
N HIS A 36 24.04 -50.15 23.62
CA HIS A 36 24.36 -51.45 24.24
C HIS A 36 23.08 -52.32 24.36
N THR A 37 23.07 -53.40 23.58
CA THR A 37 22.69 -54.79 23.86
C THR A 37 21.54 -55.11 24.84
N CYS A 38 20.56 -55.91 24.38
CA CYS A 38 20.29 -57.27 24.90
C CYS A 38 19.22 -58.01 24.07
N GLN A 39 19.57 -59.22 23.66
CA GLN A 39 18.74 -60.16 22.90
C GLN A 39 17.69 -60.81 23.82
N SER A 40 16.53 -61.15 23.26
CA SER A 40 15.74 -62.31 23.67
C SER A 40 14.78 -62.68 22.54
N GLU A 41 14.77 -63.97 22.22
CA GLU A 41 14.10 -64.63 21.11
C GLU A 41 12.58 -64.64 21.25
N THR A 42 11.86 -64.74 20.13
CA THR A 42 10.84 -65.79 19.91
C THR A 42 10.30 -65.69 18.49
N SER A 43 10.52 -66.76 17.72
CA SER A 43 9.88 -66.98 16.42
C SER A 43 8.37 -67.14 16.58
N THR A 44 7.60 -66.33 15.85
CA THR A 44 6.23 -66.65 15.47
C THR A 44 6.06 -66.32 13.98
N MET A 45 5.79 -67.35 13.18
CA MET A 45 5.43 -67.20 11.78
C MET A 45 4.07 -66.51 11.69
N SER A 46 4.06 -65.25 11.24
CA SER A 46 2.85 -64.54 10.81
C SER A 46 2.94 -64.28 9.31
N SER A 47 2.00 -64.86 8.58
CA SER A 47 1.83 -64.76 7.13
C SER A 47 1.76 -63.30 6.66
N ILE A 48 2.66 -62.91 5.75
CA ILE A 48 2.68 -61.58 5.11
C ILE A 48 1.57 -61.56 4.04
N PRO A 49 0.60 -60.63 4.07
CA PRO A 49 -0.38 -60.48 3.00
C PRO A 49 0.30 -59.94 1.71
N PRO A 50 -0.22 -60.25 0.51
CA PRO A 50 0.38 -59.79 -0.74
C PRO A 50 0.40 -58.25 -0.82
N PRO A 51 1.41 -57.66 -1.49
CA PRO A 51 1.49 -56.21 -1.63
C PRO A 51 0.31 -55.65 -2.42
N THR A 52 -0.23 -54.53 -1.97
CA THR A 52 -1.28 -53.80 -2.69
C THR A 52 -0.75 -53.28 -4.04
N PRO A 53 -1.56 -53.31 -5.12
CA PRO A 53 -1.15 -52.72 -6.40
C PRO A 53 -0.94 -51.20 -6.24
N PRO A 54 -0.02 -50.59 -7.02
CA PRO A 54 0.22 -49.16 -6.95
C PRO A 54 -1.05 -48.37 -7.32
N PRO A 55 -1.30 -47.22 -6.67
CA PRO A 55 -2.43 -46.37 -7.02
C PRO A 55 -2.30 -45.89 -8.47
N ALA A 56 -3.43 -45.86 -9.18
CA ALA A 56 -3.48 -45.35 -10.55
C ALA A 56 -2.93 -43.91 -10.61
N PRO A 57 -2.24 -43.52 -11.68
CA PRO A 57 -1.79 -42.14 -11.86
C PRO A 57 -2.97 -41.18 -11.71
N GLY A 58 -2.85 -40.23 -10.79
CA GLY A 58 -3.84 -39.18 -10.63
C GLY A 58 -4.00 -38.40 -11.94
N PRO A 59 -5.17 -37.79 -12.19
CA PRO A 59 -5.34 -36.92 -13.36
C PRO A 59 -4.26 -35.83 -13.36
N PRO A 60 -3.77 -35.42 -14.54
CA PRO A 60 -2.78 -34.36 -14.63
C PRO A 60 -3.26 -33.12 -13.88
N PRO A 61 -2.36 -32.36 -13.22
CA PRO A 61 -2.73 -31.15 -12.53
C PRO A 61 -3.47 -30.24 -13.51
N VAL A 62 -4.73 -29.93 -13.20
CA VAL A 62 -5.48 -28.87 -13.88
C VAL A 62 -4.61 -27.63 -13.73
N GLN A 63 -4.07 -27.13 -14.85
CA GLN A 63 -3.34 -25.87 -14.85
C GLN A 63 -4.28 -24.82 -14.26
N ALA A 64 -3.94 -24.34 -13.07
CA ALA A 64 -4.67 -23.23 -12.47
C ALA A 64 -4.52 -22.06 -13.44
N HIS A 65 -5.60 -21.73 -14.16
CA HIS A 65 -5.66 -20.53 -14.97
C HIS A 65 -5.55 -19.35 -14.00
N THR A 66 -4.36 -18.78 -13.89
CA THR A 66 -4.15 -17.53 -13.16
C THR A 66 -5.11 -16.50 -13.78
N PRO A 67 -5.97 -15.84 -12.99
CA PRO A 67 -6.81 -14.78 -13.51
C PRO A 67 -5.96 -13.75 -14.26
N PRO A 68 -6.37 -13.27 -15.45
CA PRO A 68 -5.61 -12.27 -16.18
C PRO A 68 -5.41 -11.02 -15.31
N GLU A 69 -4.18 -10.49 -15.30
CA GLU A 69 -3.86 -9.26 -14.58
C GLU A 69 -4.80 -8.14 -15.05
N PRO A 70 -5.36 -7.32 -14.13
CA PRO A 70 -6.20 -6.20 -14.51
C PRO A 70 -5.45 -5.27 -15.46
N GLN A 71 -6.01 -5.04 -16.65
CA GLN A 71 -5.38 -4.14 -17.62
C GLN A 71 -5.57 -2.67 -17.19
N PRO A 72 -4.51 -1.84 -17.26
CA PRO A 72 -4.62 -0.41 -17.03
C PRO A 72 -5.61 0.28 -17.98
N PRO A 73 -6.23 1.39 -17.57
CA PRO A 73 -7.02 2.22 -18.46
C PRO A 73 -6.19 2.68 -19.68
N THR A 74 -6.81 2.68 -20.86
CA THR A 74 -6.17 3.27 -22.05
C THR A 74 -6.33 4.79 -21.97
N VAL A 75 -5.25 5.49 -21.64
CA VAL A 75 -5.23 6.95 -21.53
C VAL A 75 -4.46 7.55 -22.71
N PRO A 76 -5.04 8.49 -23.47
CA PRO A 76 -4.32 9.18 -24.54
C PRO A 76 -3.07 9.89 -24.01
N THR A 77 -1.99 9.91 -24.80
CA THR A 77 -0.74 10.60 -24.43
C THR A 77 -0.93 12.11 -24.26
N THR A 78 -1.93 12.69 -24.93
CA THR A 78 -2.25 14.11 -24.84
C THR A 78 -3.70 14.28 -24.39
N GLY A 79 -3.90 15.09 -23.36
CA GLY A 79 -5.21 15.39 -22.81
C GLY A 79 -5.92 16.55 -23.49
N PRO A 80 -7.21 16.73 -23.20
CA PRO A 80 -7.92 17.96 -23.50
C PRO A 80 -7.18 19.21 -23.00
N LYS A 81 -7.36 20.35 -23.68
CA LYS A 81 -6.75 21.61 -23.28
C LYS A 81 -7.16 21.98 -21.84
N GLY A 82 -6.17 22.30 -21.01
CA GLY A 82 -6.38 22.66 -19.61
C GLY A 82 -6.58 21.48 -18.67
N SER A 83 -6.59 20.24 -19.17
CA SER A 83 -6.63 19.04 -18.32
C SER A 83 -5.25 18.62 -17.84
N HIS A 84 -5.21 17.86 -16.75
CA HIS A 84 -3.98 17.28 -16.20
C HIS A 84 -4.11 15.77 -16.07
N LEU A 85 -2.99 15.08 -16.25
CA LEU A 85 -2.96 13.63 -16.13
C LEU A 85 -2.98 13.23 -14.66
N LEU A 86 -4.01 12.50 -14.26
CA LEU A 86 -4.05 11.77 -13.00
C LEU A 86 -3.36 10.42 -13.19
N GLU A 87 -2.34 10.18 -12.37
CA GLU A 87 -1.61 8.92 -12.30
C GLU A 87 -1.77 8.30 -10.91
N LEU A 88 -1.74 6.96 -10.84
CA LEU A 88 -1.48 6.21 -9.62
C LEU A 88 0.00 5.88 -9.56
N HIS A 89 0.67 6.37 -8.52
CA HIS A 89 2.05 6.03 -8.22
C HIS A 89 2.08 4.92 -7.17
N ILE A 90 2.82 3.85 -7.46
CA ILE A 90 3.03 2.69 -6.57
C ILE A 90 4.50 2.70 -6.16
N PHE A 91 4.74 2.69 -4.85
CA PHE A 91 6.06 2.67 -4.22
C PHE A 91 6.25 1.33 -3.51
N ASN A 92 7.45 0.75 -3.61
CA ASN A 92 7.74 -0.56 -3.01
C ASN A 92 7.52 -0.53 -1.50
N GLY A 93 6.55 -1.33 -1.03
CA GLY A 93 6.19 -1.39 0.38
C GLY A 93 6.88 -2.49 1.19
N HIS A 94 7.70 -3.34 0.56
CA HIS A 94 8.23 -4.55 1.18
C HIS A 94 8.88 -4.27 2.56
N PRO A 95 8.57 -5.06 3.61
CA PRO A 95 7.78 -6.31 3.61
C PRO A 95 6.26 -6.13 3.74
N PHE A 96 5.77 -4.90 3.68
CA PHE A 96 4.35 -4.57 3.75
C PHE A 96 3.75 -4.39 2.36
N LYS A 97 2.46 -4.02 2.31
CA LYS A 97 1.79 -3.63 1.07
C LYS A 97 2.41 -2.39 0.47
N ASP A 98 2.37 -2.29 -0.85
CA ASP A 98 2.89 -1.13 -1.57
C ASP A 98 2.20 0.16 -1.13
N HIS A 99 2.98 1.23 -1.04
CA HIS A 99 2.43 2.54 -0.76
C HIS A 99 1.87 3.14 -2.05
N TRP A 100 0.65 3.66 -2.00
CA TRP A 100 -0.03 4.26 -3.14
C TRP A 100 -0.23 5.76 -2.95
N ALA A 101 -0.06 6.52 -4.02
CA ALA A 101 -0.34 7.95 -4.05
C ALA A 101 -0.99 8.36 -5.38
N TYR A 102 -1.83 9.37 -5.33
CA TYR A 102 -2.19 10.10 -6.54
C TYR A 102 -1.06 11.02 -6.96
N TRP A 103 -0.95 11.21 -8.26
CA TRP A 103 -0.02 12.14 -8.87
C TRP A 103 -0.70 12.96 -9.95
N ILE A 104 -0.48 14.28 -9.90
CA ILE A 104 -0.85 15.21 -10.96
C ILE A 104 0.45 15.80 -11.50
N SER A 105 0.79 15.45 -12.74
CA SER A 105 2.00 15.93 -13.42
C SER A 105 1.91 17.41 -13.76
N SER A 106 3.01 18.14 -13.61
CA SER A 106 3.15 19.49 -14.15
C SER A 106 3.08 19.44 -15.68
N PRO A 107 2.43 20.42 -16.34
CA PRO A 107 2.38 20.48 -17.80
C PRO A 107 3.76 20.70 -18.44
N ASP A 108 4.68 21.34 -17.71
CA ASP A 108 6.01 21.68 -18.22
C ASP A 108 7.02 20.53 -18.03
N ASP A 109 6.83 19.71 -16.99
CA ASP A 109 7.75 18.63 -16.64
C ASP A 109 7.01 17.46 -15.95
N PRO A 110 6.87 16.28 -16.61
CA PRO A 110 6.15 15.13 -16.05
C PRO A 110 6.87 14.43 -14.88
N ARG A 111 8.04 14.93 -14.46
CA ARG A 111 8.74 14.46 -13.25
C ARG A 111 8.58 15.42 -12.08
N VAL A 112 7.98 16.59 -12.30
CA VAL A 112 7.56 17.53 -11.25
C VAL A 112 6.04 17.46 -11.14
N GLY A 113 5.50 17.40 -9.93
CA GLY A 113 4.06 17.24 -9.78
C GLY A 113 3.54 17.40 -8.37
N VAL A 114 2.25 17.16 -8.21
CA VAL A 114 1.59 17.13 -6.91
C VAL A 114 1.38 15.67 -6.50
N LYS A 115 2.01 15.25 -5.40
CA LYS A 115 1.79 13.94 -4.79
C LYS A 115 0.76 14.06 -3.68
N ILE A 116 -0.30 13.27 -3.72
CA ILE A 116 -1.36 13.28 -2.69
C ILE A 116 -1.56 11.87 -2.17
N HIS A 117 -1.45 11.67 -0.86
CA HIS A 117 -1.50 10.35 -0.26
C HIS A 117 -1.92 10.36 1.21
N ALA A 118 -2.34 9.18 1.69
CA ALA A 118 -2.36 8.88 3.12
C ALA A 118 -0.99 8.31 3.51
N THR A 119 -0.20 9.05 4.28
CA THR A 119 1.13 8.65 4.75
C THR A 119 1.09 8.21 6.20
N GLY A 120 1.90 7.22 6.60
CA GLY A 120 1.93 6.69 7.96
C GLY A 120 1.86 5.18 8.00
N ASP A 121 1.52 4.65 9.17
CA ASP A 121 1.48 3.21 9.41
C ASP A 121 0.38 2.84 10.41
N VAL A 122 0.13 1.54 10.57
CA VAL A 122 -0.94 1.00 11.41
C VAL A 122 -0.79 1.38 12.90
N ARG A 123 0.46 1.50 13.37
CA ARG A 123 0.80 1.79 14.76
C ARG A 123 0.62 3.28 15.05
N ASN A 124 1.10 4.14 14.16
CA ASN A 124 1.10 5.60 14.33
C ASN A 124 -0.16 6.27 13.77
N GLY A 125 -0.93 5.56 12.95
CA GLY A 125 -2.03 6.11 12.17
C GLY A 125 -1.53 6.75 10.88
N PHE A 126 -2.47 7.14 10.04
CA PHE A 126 -2.19 7.79 8.76
C PHE A 126 -2.58 9.27 8.80
N VAL A 127 -1.91 10.06 7.99
CA VAL A 127 -2.10 11.50 7.79
C VAL A 127 -2.34 11.77 6.31
N PHE A 128 -3.30 12.64 6.00
CA PHE A 128 -3.49 13.14 4.64
C PHE A 128 -2.40 14.16 4.33
N GLU A 129 -1.57 13.88 3.33
CA GLU A 129 -0.42 14.70 2.97
C GLU A 129 -0.47 15.04 1.47
N ILE A 130 -0.19 16.31 1.17
CA ILE A 130 -0.03 16.85 -0.17
C ILE A 130 1.38 17.42 -0.29
N LYS A 131 2.17 16.88 -1.22
CA LYS A 131 3.46 17.45 -1.62
C LYS A 131 3.29 18.22 -2.92
N ARG A 132 3.39 19.54 -2.83
CA ARG A 132 3.33 20.50 -3.94
C ARG A 132 4.65 20.51 -4.67
N SER A 133 4.65 20.55 -6.00
CA SER A 133 5.86 20.65 -6.84
C SER A 133 6.99 19.70 -6.43
N HIS A 134 6.61 18.48 -6.07
CA HIS A 134 7.55 17.42 -5.74
C HIS A 134 8.32 17.01 -6.99
N ASP A 135 9.65 16.92 -6.91
CA ASP A 135 10.49 16.46 -8.02
C ASP A 135 10.96 15.02 -7.78
N LEU A 136 10.59 14.12 -8.69
CA LEU A 136 10.97 12.71 -8.64
C LEU A 136 12.46 12.47 -8.85
N ARG A 137 13.22 13.45 -9.36
CA ARG A 137 14.67 13.33 -9.60
C ARG A 137 15.51 13.52 -8.34
N THR A 138 15.02 14.34 -7.41
CA THR A 138 15.72 14.73 -6.18
C THR A 138 15.20 13.96 -4.96
N SER A 139 14.01 13.36 -5.08
CA SER A 139 13.39 12.57 -4.04
C SER A 139 14.00 11.17 -3.92
N PRO A 140 14.28 10.68 -2.70
CA PRO A 140 14.62 9.27 -2.47
C PRO A 140 13.40 8.35 -2.60
N ASP A 141 12.19 8.91 -2.62
CA ASP A 141 10.91 8.20 -2.68
C ASP A 141 10.39 8.19 -4.13
N ILE A 142 10.94 7.27 -4.93
CA ILE A 142 10.65 7.11 -6.36
C ILE A 142 9.65 5.97 -6.57
N PRO A 143 8.56 6.17 -7.35
CA PRO A 143 7.60 5.11 -7.61
C PRO A 143 8.22 4.00 -8.48
N ILE A 144 7.95 2.75 -8.12
CA ILE A 144 8.32 1.57 -8.93
C ILE A 144 7.38 1.37 -10.12
N LYS A 145 6.15 1.89 -10.04
CA LYS A 145 5.17 1.85 -11.13
C LYS A 145 4.39 3.16 -11.16
N ARG A 146 4.22 3.71 -12.36
CA ARG A 146 3.37 4.87 -12.65
C ARG A 146 2.28 4.41 -13.59
N ILE A 147 1.02 4.54 -13.19
CA ILE A 147 -0.11 4.08 -13.97
C ILE A 147 -0.97 5.29 -14.34
N PRO A 148 -1.00 5.72 -15.61
CA PRO A 148 -1.95 6.71 -16.09
C PRO A 148 -3.38 6.23 -15.84
N LEU A 149 -4.19 7.05 -15.17
CA LEU A 149 -5.58 6.70 -14.85
C LEU A 149 -6.56 7.41 -15.79
N GLN A 150 -6.46 8.74 -15.89
CA GLN A 150 -7.29 9.56 -16.79
C GLN A 150 -6.81 11.02 -16.81
N TRP A 151 -7.31 11.78 -17.78
CA TRP A 151 -7.21 13.24 -17.78
C TRP A 151 -8.31 13.85 -16.90
N VAL A 152 -7.93 14.72 -15.97
CA VAL A 152 -8.83 15.49 -15.10
C VAL A 152 -8.99 16.89 -15.66
N ASP A 153 -10.23 17.34 -15.83
CA ASP A 153 -10.54 18.69 -16.31
C ASP A 153 -9.96 19.75 -15.35
N GLY A 154 -9.29 20.75 -15.91
CA GLY A 154 -8.68 21.86 -15.17
C GLY A 154 -9.66 22.65 -14.32
N ARG A 155 -10.96 22.59 -14.57
CA ARG A 155 -11.98 23.22 -13.71
C ARG A 155 -11.97 22.70 -12.27
N TYR A 156 -11.46 21.49 -12.05
CA TYR A 156 -11.33 20.89 -10.73
C TYR A 156 -9.98 21.20 -10.06
N LEU A 157 -9.06 21.86 -10.77
CA LEU A 157 -7.66 22.04 -10.40
C LEU A 157 -7.27 23.52 -10.40
N ASP A 158 -6.76 24.03 -9.28
CA ASP A 158 -6.17 25.38 -9.21
C ASP A 158 -4.66 25.25 -9.39
N GLN A 159 -4.19 25.25 -10.63
CA GLN A 159 -2.77 25.01 -10.95
C GLN A 159 -1.82 25.95 -10.20
N GLY A 160 -2.17 27.24 -10.11
CA GLY A 160 -1.33 28.24 -9.46
C GLY A 160 -1.06 27.88 -8.00
N LYS A 161 -2.10 27.47 -7.28
CA LYS A 161 -1.97 27.02 -5.88
C LYS A 161 -1.40 25.60 -5.77
N MET A 162 -1.83 24.70 -6.65
CA MET A 162 -1.42 23.30 -6.62
C MET A 162 0.08 23.10 -6.82
N PHE A 163 0.68 23.89 -7.70
CA PHE A 163 2.12 23.85 -7.95
C PHE A 163 2.89 24.87 -7.11
N ASN A 164 2.24 25.68 -6.26
CA ASN A 164 2.91 26.59 -5.32
C ASN A 164 4.05 27.43 -5.97
N GLY A 165 3.83 27.91 -7.20
CA GLY A 165 4.84 28.65 -7.97
C GLY A 165 6.13 27.87 -8.28
N GLY A 166 6.07 26.54 -8.31
CA GLY A 166 7.22 25.65 -8.53
C GLY A 166 8.04 25.35 -7.27
N LEU A 167 7.67 25.92 -6.11
CA LEU A 167 8.38 25.69 -4.85
C LEU A 167 7.82 24.46 -4.14
N GLU A 168 8.69 23.51 -3.83
CA GLU A 168 8.30 22.32 -3.08
C GLU A 168 7.77 22.69 -1.69
N LYS A 169 6.60 22.14 -1.34
CA LYS A 169 5.95 22.38 -0.05
C LYS A 169 5.13 21.17 0.34
N ILE A 170 5.18 20.81 1.62
CA ILE A 170 4.36 19.75 2.20
C ILE A 170 3.27 20.40 3.05
N GLU A 171 2.02 20.04 2.82
CA GLU A 171 0.88 20.49 3.61
C GLU A 171 -0.27 19.48 3.59
N ASN A 172 -1.34 19.77 4.32
CA ASN A 172 -2.50 18.90 4.46
C ASN A 172 -3.83 19.60 4.13
N LEU A 173 -3.78 20.85 3.66
CA LEU A 173 -4.95 21.64 3.33
C LEU A 173 -5.21 21.61 1.82
N PRO A 174 -6.44 21.28 1.38
CA PRO A 174 -6.81 21.31 -0.02
C PRO A 174 -6.87 22.76 -0.53
N VAL A 175 -6.49 22.96 -1.80
CA VAL A 175 -6.54 24.27 -2.47
C VAL A 175 -7.41 24.29 -3.72
N CYS A 176 -7.98 23.15 -4.09
CA CYS A 176 -8.84 22.98 -5.25
C CYS A 176 -9.93 21.91 -5.02
N ALA A 177 -10.95 21.88 -5.88
CA ALA A 177 -12.09 20.96 -5.75
C ALA A 177 -11.67 19.49 -5.77
N PHE A 178 -10.67 19.12 -6.57
CA PHE A 178 -10.13 17.76 -6.59
C PHE A 178 -9.63 17.33 -5.19
N GLU A 179 -8.81 18.15 -4.55
CA GLU A 179 -8.25 17.88 -3.22
C GLU A 179 -9.29 17.97 -2.11
N GLU A 180 -10.25 18.87 -2.24
CA GLU A 180 -11.39 18.95 -1.32
C GLU A 180 -12.16 17.63 -1.31
N VAL A 181 -12.42 17.04 -2.48
CA VAL A 181 -13.07 15.73 -2.57
C VAL A 181 -12.24 14.63 -1.92
N LEU A 182 -10.92 14.64 -2.12
CA LEU A 182 -10.02 13.68 -1.49
C LEU A 182 -10.02 13.80 0.05
N SER A 183 -10.00 15.03 0.58
CA SER A 183 -9.96 15.28 2.02
C SER A 183 -11.25 14.90 2.76
N LYS A 184 -12.38 14.76 2.06
CA LYS A 184 -13.63 14.21 2.62
C LYS A 184 -13.48 12.74 3.08
N VAL A 185 -12.53 11.99 2.53
CA VAL A 185 -12.27 10.61 2.95
C VAL A 185 -11.31 10.58 4.12
N LYS A 186 -11.81 10.07 5.25
CA LYS A 186 -11.00 9.89 6.45
C LYS A 186 -9.84 8.93 6.18
N VAL A 187 -8.63 9.40 6.44
CA VAL A 187 -7.44 8.56 6.46
C VAL A 187 -7.57 7.50 7.57
N PRO A 188 -6.95 6.33 7.42
CA PRO A 188 -7.00 5.29 8.44
C PRO A 188 -6.47 5.78 9.79
N GLY A 189 -7.26 5.56 10.85
CA GLY A 189 -6.86 5.84 12.23
C GLY A 189 -5.92 4.76 12.79
N LYS A 190 -5.36 5.02 13.97
CA LYS A 190 -4.55 4.04 14.73
C LYS A 190 -5.36 2.78 14.99
N SER A 191 -4.78 1.60 14.72
CA SER A 191 -5.41 0.33 15.09
C SER A 191 -5.27 0.11 16.60
N LEU A 192 -6.38 0.23 17.34
CA LEU A 192 -6.44 -0.11 18.75
C LEU A 192 -6.50 -1.62 18.91
N ASN A 193 -5.35 -2.28 19.00
CA ASN A 193 -5.25 -3.53 19.74
C ASN A 193 -4.79 -3.20 21.16
N SER A 194 -5.70 -2.70 22.01
CA SER A 194 -5.48 -2.80 23.46
C SER A 194 -5.79 -4.24 23.85
N VAL A 195 -4.74 -5.03 24.10
CA VAL A 195 -4.91 -6.24 24.90
C VAL A 195 -5.28 -5.75 26.29
N ASN A 196 -6.57 -5.70 26.60
CA ASN A 196 -6.98 -5.61 27.99
C ASN A 196 -6.64 -6.96 28.61
N SER A 197 -5.48 -7.04 29.24
CA SER A 197 -5.17 -8.10 30.20
C SER A 197 -5.93 -7.80 31.48
N ASP A 198 -7.25 -7.91 31.44
CA ASP A 198 -8.10 -7.98 32.62
C ASP A 198 -9.12 -9.08 32.37
N GLY A 199 -8.91 -10.21 33.06
CA GLY A 199 -9.77 -11.37 32.97
C GLY A 199 -11.12 -11.09 33.62
N GLU A 200 -12.18 -11.09 32.81
CA GLU A 200 -13.51 -11.45 33.30
C GLU A 200 -14.33 -12.07 32.18
N LEU A 201 -14.71 -13.32 32.39
CA LEU A 201 -15.48 -14.18 31.50
C LEU A 201 -16.96 -13.77 31.48
N VAL A 202 -17.42 -13.01 30.49
CA VAL A 202 -18.84 -13.08 30.07
C VAL A 202 -19.00 -12.77 28.58
N GLY A 203 -19.47 -13.76 27.80
CA GLY A 203 -20.27 -13.53 26.59
C GLY A 203 -19.51 -13.30 25.28
N ALA A 204 -19.28 -14.40 24.54
CA ALA A 204 -19.22 -14.50 23.08
C ALA A 204 -18.94 -13.20 22.29
N ARG A 205 -17.66 -12.90 22.03
CA ARG A 205 -17.29 -12.04 20.90
C ARG A 205 -16.85 -12.91 19.74
N VAL A 206 -17.82 -13.28 18.92
CA VAL A 206 -17.63 -13.69 17.51
C VAL A 206 -16.50 -12.84 16.94
N GLY A 207 -15.44 -13.48 16.45
CA GLY A 207 -14.27 -12.80 15.89
C GLY A 207 -14.67 -11.83 14.79
N ARG A 208 -14.86 -10.56 15.13
CA ARG A 208 -15.01 -9.49 14.14
C ARG A 208 -13.66 -9.37 13.47
N LYS A 209 -13.57 -9.84 12.23
CA LYS A 209 -12.45 -9.58 11.34
C LYS A 209 -12.24 -8.07 11.27
N VAL A 210 -11.25 -7.55 11.99
CA VAL A 210 -10.86 -6.14 11.90
C VAL A 210 -10.24 -5.98 10.52
N VAL A 211 -10.97 -5.38 9.59
CA VAL A 211 -10.40 -5.00 8.29
C VAL A 211 -9.49 -3.81 8.57
N GLN A 212 -8.19 -4.08 8.61
CA GLN A 212 -7.17 -3.05 8.76
C GLN A 212 -7.21 -2.14 7.54
N ARG A 213 -7.41 -0.84 7.78
CA ARG A 213 -7.41 0.19 6.74
C ARG A 213 -5.99 0.72 6.53
N ASP A 214 -5.62 0.97 5.30
CA ASP A 214 -4.29 1.42 4.87
C ASP A 214 -4.37 2.51 3.77
N CYS A 215 -3.22 2.92 3.22
CA CYS A 215 -3.17 3.92 2.15
C CYS A 215 -3.89 3.46 0.86
N GLN A 216 -3.86 2.17 0.53
CA GLN A 216 -4.57 1.63 -0.63
C GLN A 216 -6.10 1.67 -0.42
N THR A 217 -6.55 1.41 0.81
CA THR A 217 -7.96 1.55 1.22
C THR A 217 -8.41 3.00 1.06
N TRP A 218 -7.58 3.96 1.48
CA TRP A 218 -7.88 5.39 1.30
C TRP A 218 -7.94 5.78 -0.18
N ILE A 219 -7.04 5.27 -1.03
CA ILE A 219 -7.09 5.50 -2.48
C ILE A 219 -8.39 4.94 -3.07
N VAL A 220 -8.76 3.69 -2.78
CA VAL A 220 -10.01 3.11 -3.31
C VAL A 220 -11.25 3.92 -2.91
N GLU A 221 -11.35 4.34 -1.65
CA GLU A 221 -12.52 5.08 -1.18
C GLU A 221 -12.58 6.52 -1.68
N SER A 222 -11.42 7.18 -1.78
CA SER A 222 -11.33 8.51 -2.36
C SER A 222 -11.59 8.49 -3.86
N MET A 223 -11.19 7.44 -4.56
CA MET A 223 -11.57 7.22 -5.95
C MET A 223 -13.09 7.13 -6.11
N GLY A 224 -13.76 6.38 -5.23
CA GLY A 224 -15.23 6.32 -5.21
C GLY A 224 -15.91 7.65 -4.88
N GLN A 225 -15.24 8.56 -4.15
CA GLN A 225 -15.73 9.95 -4.00
C GLN A 225 -15.54 10.75 -5.29
N LEU A 226 -14.38 10.65 -5.94
CA LEU A 226 -14.12 11.33 -7.22
C LEU A 226 -15.11 10.91 -8.31
N VAL A 227 -15.50 9.64 -8.35
CA VAL A 227 -16.54 9.14 -9.27
C VAL A 227 -17.91 9.72 -8.94
N ARG A 228 -18.29 9.77 -7.66
CA ARG A 228 -19.57 10.34 -7.22
C ARG A 228 -19.70 11.83 -7.56
N GLU A 229 -18.60 12.56 -7.50
CA GLU A 229 -18.54 14.00 -7.82
C GLU A 229 -18.35 14.24 -9.34
N GLY A 230 -18.29 13.18 -10.15
CA GLY A 230 -18.16 13.26 -11.61
C GLY A 230 -16.79 13.73 -12.09
N ILE A 231 -15.76 13.66 -11.23
CA ILE A 231 -14.38 14.06 -11.54
C ILE A 231 -13.65 12.92 -12.26
N VAL A 232 -13.95 11.68 -11.91
CA VAL A 232 -13.33 10.47 -12.47
C VAL A 232 -14.39 9.53 -13.03
N GLY A 233 -14.06 8.82 -14.12
CA GLY A 233 -14.91 7.78 -14.69
C GLY A 233 -14.92 6.48 -13.86
N ARG A 234 -16.08 5.80 -13.81
CA ARG A 234 -16.26 4.53 -13.07
C ARG A 234 -15.25 3.45 -13.44
N GLY A 235 -14.85 3.35 -14.70
CA GLY A 235 -13.86 2.35 -15.15
C GLY A 235 -12.49 2.49 -14.46
N VAL A 236 -12.12 3.70 -14.04
CA VAL A 236 -10.88 3.95 -13.29
C VAL A 236 -11.00 3.42 -11.87
N GLU A 237 -12.14 3.64 -11.20
CA GLU A 237 -12.42 3.08 -9.87
C GLU A 237 -12.40 1.55 -9.90
N GLU A 238 -13.06 0.94 -10.88
CA GLU A 238 -13.07 -0.51 -11.05
C GLU A 238 -11.66 -1.09 -11.22
N PHE A 239 -10.81 -0.41 -12.01
CA PHE A 239 -9.41 -0.80 -12.17
C PHE A 239 -8.64 -0.71 -10.85
N VAL A 240 -8.71 0.43 -10.14
CA VAL A 240 -8.00 0.64 -8.86
C VAL A 240 -8.47 -0.36 -7.80
N CYS A 241 -9.75 -0.70 -7.76
CA CYS A 241 -10.29 -1.74 -6.88
C CYS A 241 -9.69 -3.13 -7.18
N LYS A 242 -9.53 -3.47 -8.48
CA LYS A 242 -9.02 -4.79 -8.91
C LYS A 242 -7.54 -4.99 -8.61
N ILE A 243 -6.73 -3.93 -8.61
CA ILE A 243 -5.28 -4.03 -8.38
C ILE A 243 -4.87 -3.86 -6.90
N ARG A 244 -5.84 -3.65 -5.99
CA ARG A 244 -5.55 -3.49 -4.55
C ARG A 244 -5.05 -4.80 -3.94
N GLN A 245 -4.00 -4.69 -3.11
CA GLN A 245 -3.37 -5.79 -2.36
C GLN A 245 -4.04 -6.04 -1.01
#